data_AF-A0A7C6D866-F1
#
_entry.id   AF-A0A7C6D866-F1
#
_cell.length_a   1.000
_cell.length_b   1.000
_cell.length_c   1.000
_cell.angle_alpha   90.00
_cell.angle_beta   90.00
_cell.angle_gamma   90.00
#
_symmetry.space_group_name_H-M   'P 1'
#
loop_
_entity.id
_entity.type
_entity.pdbx_description
1 polymer ?
#
loop_
_entity_poly.entity_id
_entity_poly.type
_entity_poly.pdbx_seq_one_letter_code
_entity_poly.pdbx_strand_id
1 'polypeptide(L)'
;MPEGNKETGQRQHDPSVRLTKEHLDRVRHIEGFPIAKDEDIIKLSDPPYYTACPNPFIWDFIKEHGKPYDSEDDSYRRQPFAADVSEGKNDPIYNAHSYHTKVPHKAIIRYILHYTEPGDIVFDGFCGTGMTGVAASLCGDRKTVESLGYRVLKDGTILDEEGRPFSKLGARKAVLIDLSPAATFIAYNYNTPADVREFEREANRILKEVEKECGWMYQTHHVVDGKVQKDAKGNPIMGRINYTVWSDVFVCPSCSGELIFWEVAADEDGRVRSDFPCPHCGAGLTKRALERATERVYDRDIGEFITRARQVPVLIN
;
A
#
# COMPACT_ATOMS: atom_id res chain seq x y z
N MET A 1 13.51 -4.67 -29.32
CA MET A 1 13.94 -4.18 -28.00
C MET A 1 13.21 -2.88 -27.75
N PRO A 2 12.15 -2.84 -26.92
CA PRO A 2 11.49 -1.59 -26.60
C PRO A 2 12.32 -0.86 -25.55
N GLU A 3 12.59 0.40 -25.82
CA GLU A 3 13.28 1.32 -24.93
C GLU A 3 12.50 1.42 -23.61
N GLY A 4 13.18 1.10 -22.51
CA GLY A 4 12.59 1.15 -21.17
C GLY A 4 12.11 2.56 -20.87
N ASN A 5 10.80 2.70 -20.70
CA ASN A 5 10.16 3.90 -20.23
C ASN A 5 10.69 4.20 -18.81
N LYS A 6 11.67 5.08 -18.69
CA LYS A 6 12.12 5.62 -17.40
C LYS A 6 11.07 6.61 -16.93
N GLU A 7 9.98 6.10 -16.38
CA GLU A 7 9.09 6.89 -15.55
C GLU A 7 9.85 7.25 -14.27
N THR A 8 10.56 8.38 -14.30
CA THR A 8 10.99 9.03 -13.07
C THR A 8 9.72 9.54 -12.39
N GLY A 9 9.26 8.83 -11.36
CA GLY A 9 8.26 9.33 -10.42
C GLY A 9 8.82 10.58 -9.73
N GLN A 10 8.69 11.72 -10.39
CA GLN A 10 9.00 13.01 -9.79
C GLN A 10 7.90 13.29 -8.77
N ARG A 11 8.31 13.48 -7.50
CA ARG A 11 7.43 14.03 -6.46
C ARG A 11 6.80 15.29 -7.03
N GLN A 12 5.49 15.43 -6.86
CA GLN A 12 4.81 16.69 -7.15
C GLN A 12 5.38 17.75 -6.20
N HIS A 13 6.40 18.45 -6.69
CA HIS A 13 7.00 19.59 -6.02
C HIS A 13 5.90 20.64 -5.89
N ASP A 14 5.55 21.06 -4.68
CA ASP A 14 4.73 22.26 -4.53
C ASP A 14 5.56 23.42 -5.11
N PRO A 15 5.18 24.01 -6.25
CA PRO A 15 6.00 25.02 -6.91
C PRO A 15 6.03 26.35 -6.14
N SER A 16 5.22 26.49 -5.08
CA SER A 16 5.03 27.73 -4.33
C SER A 16 6.14 28.02 -3.31
N VAL A 17 6.87 27.01 -2.83
CA VAL A 17 7.97 27.19 -1.85
C VAL A 17 9.27 26.67 -2.43
N ARG A 18 10.25 27.56 -2.61
CA ARG A 18 11.60 27.22 -3.09
C ARG A 18 12.65 27.59 -2.05
N LEU A 19 13.66 26.73 -1.92
CA LEU A 19 14.83 27.03 -1.12
C LEU A 19 15.74 27.95 -1.93
N THR A 20 16.14 29.08 -1.34
CA THR A 20 16.96 30.12 -1.99
C THR A 20 18.28 30.28 -1.23
N LYS A 21 19.26 30.97 -1.83
CA LYS A 21 20.51 31.29 -1.13
C LYS A 21 20.27 32.13 0.13
N GLU A 22 19.32 33.06 0.08
CA GLU A 22 18.90 33.84 1.24
C GLU A 22 18.37 32.95 2.38
N HIS A 23 17.61 31.91 2.04
CA HIS A 23 17.17 30.91 3.03
C HIS A 23 18.35 30.14 3.63
N LEU A 24 19.36 29.78 2.83
CA LEU A 24 20.57 29.12 3.33
C LEU A 24 21.36 30.04 4.28
N ASP A 25 21.52 31.31 3.93
CA ASP A 25 22.27 32.28 4.74
C ASP A 25 21.63 32.51 6.11
N ARG A 26 20.29 32.43 6.22
CA ARG A 26 19.56 32.48 7.50
C ARG A 26 19.95 31.37 8.47
N VAL A 27 20.46 30.24 7.99
CA VAL A 27 20.74 29.06 8.82
C VAL A 27 22.17 28.56 8.73
N ARG A 28 23.03 29.20 7.92
CA ARG A 28 24.43 28.83 7.72
C ARG A 28 25.27 28.84 8.99
N HIS A 29 24.86 29.65 9.96
CA HIS A 29 25.50 29.77 11.27
C HIS A 29 25.14 28.64 12.25
N ILE A 30 24.16 27.79 11.93
CA ILE A 30 23.73 26.69 12.78
C ILE A 30 24.71 25.52 12.63
N GLU A 31 25.11 24.93 13.76
CA GLU A 31 25.97 23.75 13.78
C GLU A 31 25.36 22.60 12.96
N GLY A 32 26.19 21.91 12.18
CA GLY A 32 25.74 20.84 11.29
C GLY A 32 25.26 21.32 9.92
N PHE A 33 25.41 22.61 9.58
CA PHE A 33 25.21 23.07 8.21
C PHE A 33 26.16 22.34 7.23
N PRO A 34 25.66 21.82 6.10
CA PRO A 34 26.44 20.97 5.20
C PRO A 34 27.63 21.71 4.55
N ILE A 35 28.76 21.01 4.43
CA ILE A 35 29.92 21.46 3.65
C ILE A 35 29.70 21.07 2.19
N ALA A 36 28.88 21.84 1.48
CA ALA A 36 28.52 21.61 0.08
C ALA A 36 28.27 22.93 -0.66
N LYS A 37 28.16 22.87 -1.99
CA LYS A 37 27.74 24.02 -2.79
C LYS A 37 26.26 24.31 -2.55
N ASP A 38 25.88 25.58 -2.49
CA ASP A 38 24.48 26.00 -2.30
C ASP A 38 23.54 25.36 -3.34
N GLU A 39 23.99 25.22 -4.59
CA GLU A 39 23.20 24.61 -5.66
C GLU A 39 22.89 23.12 -5.40
N ASP A 40 23.83 22.38 -4.80
CA ASP A 40 23.66 20.96 -4.47
C ASP A 40 22.70 20.80 -3.27
N ILE A 41 22.80 21.68 -2.26
CA ILE A 41 21.89 21.70 -1.11
C ILE A 41 20.45 21.97 -1.58
N ILE A 42 20.27 22.96 -2.45
CA ILE A 42 18.96 23.31 -3.02
C ILE A 42 18.40 22.16 -3.84
N LYS A 43 19.21 21.54 -4.70
CA LYS A 43 18.79 20.42 -5.55
C LYS A 43 18.38 19.17 -4.76
N LEU A 44 19.00 18.94 -3.61
CA LEU A 44 18.67 17.80 -2.74
C LEU A 44 17.50 18.08 -1.80
N SER A 45 17.03 19.32 -1.69
CA SER A 45 15.96 19.72 -0.79
C SER A 45 14.58 19.68 -1.47
N ASP A 46 13.55 19.43 -0.67
CA ASP A 46 12.12 19.43 -1.04
C ASP A 46 11.36 20.29 -0.02
N PRO A 47 11.56 21.63 -0.05
CA PRO A 47 11.03 22.54 0.95
C PRO A 47 9.50 22.68 0.85
N PRO A 48 8.81 23.01 1.96
CA PRO A 48 9.36 23.19 3.31
C PRO A 48 9.57 21.87 4.08
N TYR A 49 9.21 20.73 3.49
CA TYR A 49 9.07 19.45 4.19
C TYR A 49 10.39 18.74 4.46
N TYR A 50 11.34 18.81 3.53
CA TYR A 50 12.67 18.23 3.65
C TYR A 50 13.73 19.22 3.16
N THR A 51 14.78 19.41 3.96
CA THR A 51 15.94 20.21 3.56
C THR A 51 17.23 19.46 3.84
N ALA A 52 18.17 19.49 2.91
CA ALA A 52 19.50 18.91 3.07
C ALA A 52 20.43 19.75 3.98
N CYS A 53 19.86 20.70 4.72
CA CYS A 53 20.48 21.60 5.69
C CYS A 53 19.49 21.82 6.85
N PRO A 54 19.88 22.50 7.94
CA PRO A 54 18.92 22.98 8.94
C PRO A 54 17.74 23.67 8.25
N ASN A 55 16.51 23.32 8.65
CA ASN A 55 15.30 23.75 7.92
C ASN A 55 15.01 25.23 8.19
N PRO A 56 15.14 26.14 7.21
CA PRO A 56 14.95 27.57 7.44
C PRO A 56 13.47 27.95 7.63
N PHE A 57 12.54 27.07 7.25
CA PHE A 57 11.09 27.29 7.34
C PHE A 57 10.51 26.90 8.70
N ILE A 58 11.27 26.19 9.55
CA ILE A 58 10.77 25.74 10.87
C ILE A 58 10.40 26.93 11.76
N TRP A 59 11.13 28.05 11.64
CA TRP A 59 10.86 29.27 12.39
C TRP A 59 9.51 29.89 12.02
N ASP A 60 9.18 29.89 10.73
CA ASP A 60 7.93 30.45 10.25
C ASP A 60 6.76 29.56 10.71
N PHE A 61 6.93 28.23 10.68
CA PHE A 61 5.97 27.27 11.22
C PHE A 61 5.74 27.46 12.74
N ILE A 62 6.81 27.59 13.53
CA ILE A 62 6.70 27.80 14.99
C ILE A 62 6.08 29.17 15.27
N LYS A 63 6.38 30.21 14.48
CA LYS A 63 5.77 31.52 14.64
C LYS A 63 4.28 31.52 14.32
N GLU A 64 3.86 30.73 13.33
CA GLU A 64 2.46 30.63 12.92
C GLU A 64 1.62 29.78 13.88
N HIS A 65 2.19 28.69 14.42
CA HIS A 65 1.43 27.69 15.18
C HIS A 65 1.82 27.59 16.66
N GLY A 66 2.99 28.08 17.03
CA GLY A 66 3.49 28.05 18.39
C GLY A 66 2.85 29.13 19.26
N LYS A 67 2.85 28.87 20.57
CA LYS A 67 2.47 29.85 21.59
C LYS A 67 3.74 30.21 22.36
N PRO A 68 4.10 31.51 22.47
CA PRO A 68 5.20 31.92 23.33
C PRO A 68 4.95 31.43 24.76
N TYR A 69 5.99 30.89 25.40
CA TYR A 69 5.90 30.49 26.79
C TYR A 69 5.87 31.75 27.68
N ASP A 70 4.85 31.83 28.53
CA ASP A 70 4.72 32.86 29.56
C ASP A 70 4.70 32.19 30.93
N SER A 71 5.74 32.43 31.72
CA SER A 71 5.86 31.87 33.06
C SER A 71 4.88 32.47 34.07
N GLU A 72 4.35 33.67 33.82
CA GLU A 72 3.40 34.33 34.71
C GLU A 72 1.98 33.78 34.56
N ASP A 73 1.63 33.28 33.36
CA ASP A 73 0.33 32.67 33.02
C ASP A 73 0.41 31.14 32.85
N ASP A 74 1.48 30.50 33.35
CA ASP A 74 1.62 29.05 33.26
C ASP A 74 0.67 28.31 34.22
N SER A 75 -0.51 28.03 33.69
CA SER A 75 -1.54 27.18 34.30
C SER A 75 -1.43 25.71 33.91
N TYR A 76 -0.40 25.31 33.14
CA TYR A 76 -0.26 23.91 32.70
C TYR A 76 0.03 22.98 33.87
N ARG A 77 -0.94 22.14 34.22
CA ARG A 77 -0.82 21.15 35.29
C ARG A 77 -1.38 19.82 34.81
N ARG A 78 -0.48 18.89 34.47
CA ARG A 78 -0.82 17.50 34.09
C ARG A 78 -0.05 16.52 34.97
N GLN A 79 -0.77 15.57 35.58
CA GLN A 79 -0.13 14.48 36.31
C GLN A 79 0.51 13.49 35.33
N PRO A 80 1.47 12.67 35.77
CA PRO A 80 1.98 11.56 34.94
C PRO A 80 0.83 10.68 34.44
N PHE A 81 0.85 10.35 33.15
CA PHE A 81 -0.10 9.44 32.55
C PHE A 81 0.10 8.03 33.13
N ALA A 82 -0.90 7.55 33.87
CA ALA A 82 -0.83 6.31 34.64
C ALA A 82 -1.93 5.32 34.22
N ALA A 83 -1.95 4.97 32.94
CA ALA A 83 -2.85 3.94 32.39
C ALA A 83 -2.07 2.97 31.49
N ASP A 84 -2.48 1.71 31.50
CA ASP A 84 -1.90 0.69 30.62
C ASP A 84 -2.35 0.92 29.18
N VAL A 85 -1.40 1.24 28.29
CA VAL A 85 -1.66 1.44 26.87
C VAL A 85 -1.34 0.15 26.12
N SER A 86 -2.37 -0.63 25.82
CA SER A 86 -2.26 -1.81 24.96
C SER A 86 -3.09 -1.61 23.70
N GLU A 87 -2.44 -1.63 22.55
CA GLU A 87 -3.09 -1.46 21.24
C GLU A 87 -2.58 -2.53 20.26
N GLY A 88 -3.50 -3.12 19.51
CA GLY A 88 -3.20 -4.13 18.51
C GLY A 88 -2.51 -3.55 17.27
N LYS A 89 -1.76 -4.39 16.56
CA LYS A 89 -1.05 -4.05 15.31
C LYS A 89 -1.87 -4.33 14.04
N ASN A 90 -3.18 -4.49 14.18
CA ASN A 90 -4.05 -4.93 13.08
C ASN A 90 -4.74 -3.76 12.34
N ASP A 91 -4.48 -2.52 12.77
CA ASP A 91 -5.08 -1.35 12.14
C ASP A 91 -4.60 -1.17 10.68
N PRO A 92 -5.49 -0.88 9.71
CA PRO A 92 -5.10 -0.70 8.31
C PRO A 92 -4.02 0.37 8.11
N ILE A 93 -4.06 1.47 8.87
CA ILE A 93 -3.04 2.53 8.79
C ILE A 93 -1.69 1.98 9.28
N TYR A 94 -1.71 1.19 10.34
CA TYR A 94 -0.51 0.54 10.86
C TYR A 94 0.10 -0.45 9.85
N ASN A 95 -0.73 -1.21 9.14
CA ASN A 95 -0.27 -2.23 8.21
C ASN A 95 0.13 -1.74 6.82
N ALA A 96 -0.22 -0.51 6.43
CA ALA A 96 0.07 0.00 5.08
C ALA A 96 1.56 -0.03 4.71
N HIS A 97 2.46 0.26 5.65
CA HIS A 97 3.92 0.13 5.47
C HIS A 97 4.57 -0.55 6.67
N SER A 98 5.28 -1.65 6.41
CA SER A 98 6.11 -2.32 7.41
C SER A 98 7.35 -1.51 7.71
N TYR A 99 7.68 -1.36 8.99
CA TYR A 99 8.90 -0.72 9.46
C TYR A 99 9.26 -1.27 10.84
N HIS A 100 10.55 -1.42 11.11
CA HIS A 100 11.02 -1.87 12.41
C HIS A 100 10.59 -0.88 13.51
N THR A 101 10.28 -1.44 14.68
CA THR A 101 9.91 -0.69 15.90
C THR A 101 8.74 0.29 15.75
N LYS A 102 7.88 0.09 14.75
CA LYS A 102 6.68 0.91 14.53
C LYS A 102 5.70 0.78 15.71
N VAL A 103 5.20 1.93 16.19
CA VAL A 103 4.23 2.02 17.28
C VAL A 103 2.84 2.36 16.73
N PRO A 104 1.76 1.71 17.20
CA PRO A 104 0.39 2.06 16.81
C PRO A 104 0.05 3.52 17.18
N HIS A 105 -0.44 4.30 16.22
CA HIS A 105 -0.86 5.70 16.45
C HIS A 105 -1.93 5.81 17.56
N LYS A 106 -2.82 4.83 17.69
CA LYS A 106 -3.83 4.76 18.75
C LYS A 106 -3.25 4.82 20.16
N ALA A 107 -2.09 4.19 20.37
CA ALA A 107 -1.39 4.25 21.64
C ALA A 107 -0.88 5.67 21.91
N ILE A 108 -0.36 6.34 20.88
CA ILE A 108 0.20 7.69 20.94
C ILE A 108 -0.89 8.74 21.18
N ILE A 109 -2.07 8.58 20.59
CA ILE A 109 -3.21 9.51 20.77
C ILE A 109 -3.53 9.72 22.25
N ARG A 110 -3.49 8.67 23.08
CA ARG A 110 -3.77 8.77 24.53
C ARG A 110 -2.83 9.75 25.23
N TYR A 111 -1.54 9.68 24.90
CA TYR A 111 -0.53 10.60 25.45
C TYR A 111 -0.71 12.03 24.93
N ILE A 112 -0.97 12.21 23.63
CA ILE A 112 -1.18 13.54 23.05
C ILE A 112 -2.40 14.21 23.66
N LEU A 113 -3.53 13.50 23.79
CA LEU A 113 -4.74 14.04 24.41
C LEU A 113 -4.51 14.45 25.86
N HIS A 114 -3.69 13.71 26.61
CA HIS A 114 -3.42 14.00 28.02
C HIS A 114 -2.50 15.20 28.24
N TYR A 115 -1.45 15.34 27.43
CA TYR A 115 -0.39 16.34 27.66
C TYR A 115 -0.52 17.60 26.81
N THR A 116 -1.45 17.67 25.86
CA THR A 116 -1.54 18.81 24.93
C THR A 116 -2.98 19.27 24.72
N GLU A 117 -3.15 20.48 24.22
CA GLU A 117 -4.42 21.03 23.77
C GLU A 117 -4.51 21.07 22.23
N PRO A 118 -5.73 21.16 21.65
CA PRO A 118 -5.89 21.38 20.22
C PRO A 118 -5.04 22.54 19.69
N GLY A 119 -4.37 22.31 18.57
CA GLY A 119 -3.49 23.29 17.92
C GLY A 119 -2.06 23.33 18.45
N ASP A 120 -1.75 22.71 19.59
CA ASP A 120 -0.38 22.68 20.12
C ASP A 120 0.59 21.93 19.19
N ILE A 121 1.87 22.28 19.29
CA ILE A 121 2.94 21.64 18.53
C ILE A 121 3.42 20.39 19.27
N VAL A 122 3.47 19.26 18.56
CA VAL A 122 4.04 17.99 19.02
C VAL A 122 5.34 17.73 18.25
N PHE A 123 6.45 17.65 18.96
CA PHE A 123 7.76 17.37 18.37
C PHE A 123 8.12 15.90 18.57
N ASP A 124 8.51 15.24 17.49
CA ASP A 124 9.06 13.88 17.50
C ASP A 124 10.38 13.85 16.72
N GLY A 125 11.48 13.82 17.46
CA GLY A 125 12.85 13.80 16.91
C GLY A 125 13.30 12.44 16.36
N PHE A 126 12.51 11.38 16.58
CA PHE A 126 12.83 10.00 16.19
C PHE A 126 11.58 9.33 15.61
N CYS A 127 10.95 9.98 14.64
CA CYS A 127 9.58 9.68 14.28
C CYS A 127 9.40 8.35 13.53
N GLY A 128 10.46 7.80 12.94
CA GLY A 128 10.40 6.61 12.09
C GLY A 128 9.33 6.77 11.03
N THR A 129 8.29 5.94 11.08
CA THR A 129 7.16 6.01 10.12
C THR A 129 6.25 7.23 10.28
N GLY A 130 6.48 8.11 11.24
CA GLY A 130 5.67 9.32 11.45
C GLY A 130 4.30 9.07 12.10
N MET A 131 4.16 8.00 12.88
CA MET A 131 2.90 7.66 13.57
C MET A 131 2.48 8.71 14.60
N THR A 132 3.42 9.48 15.14
CA THR A 132 3.12 10.63 16.01
C THR A 132 2.36 11.72 15.26
N GLY A 133 2.68 11.97 13.98
CA GLY A 133 1.93 12.93 13.16
C GLY A 133 0.51 12.45 12.87
N VAL A 134 0.37 11.15 12.56
CA VAL A 134 -0.94 10.53 12.35
C VAL A 134 -1.77 10.64 13.62
N ALA A 135 -1.19 10.34 14.78
CA ALA A 135 -1.85 10.49 16.07
C ALA A 135 -2.24 11.95 16.36
N ALA A 136 -1.34 12.91 16.11
CA ALA A 136 -1.59 14.34 16.31
C ALA A 136 -2.78 14.83 15.45
N SER A 137 -2.86 14.39 14.19
CA SER A 137 -3.98 14.70 13.30
C SER A 137 -5.28 14.05 13.78
N LEU A 138 -5.23 12.75 14.09
CA LEU A 138 -6.40 11.96 14.50
C LEU A 138 -6.95 12.29 15.89
N CYS A 139 -6.25 13.09 16.71
CA CYS A 139 -6.84 13.72 17.88
C CYS A 139 -8.03 14.64 17.53
N GLY A 140 -8.15 15.07 16.26
CA GLY A 140 -9.30 15.79 15.72
C GLY A 140 -10.42 14.91 15.18
N ASP A 141 -10.20 13.60 15.01
CA ASP A 141 -11.21 12.70 14.48
C ASP A 141 -12.05 12.06 15.60
N ARG A 142 -13.32 12.47 15.67
CA ARG A 142 -14.26 12.00 16.70
C ARG A 142 -14.36 10.48 16.74
N LYS A 143 -14.49 9.83 15.59
CA LYS A 143 -14.68 8.37 15.53
C LYS A 143 -13.47 7.63 16.06
N THR A 144 -12.28 8.09 15.73
CA THR A 144 -11.02 7.52 16.22
C THR A 144 -10.93 7.67 17.72
N VAL A 145 -11.17 8.87 18.26
CA VAL A 145 -11.13 9.11 19.72
C VAL A 145 -12.17 8.27 20.46
N GLU A 146 -13.40 8.18 19.95
CA GLU A 146 -14.45 7.32 20.52
C GLU A 146 -14.08 5.83 20.46
N SER A 147 -13.37 5.38 19.41
CA SER A 147 -12.90 3.99 19.29
C SER A 147 -11.85 3.58 20.34
N LEU A 148 -11.21 4.55 20.99
CA LEU A 148 -10.26 4.31 22.09
C LEU A 148 -10.95 4.08 23.44
N GLY A 149 -12.28 4.22 23.49
CA GLY A 149 -13.10 4.11 24.70
C GLY A 149 -13.49 5.45 25.34
N TYR A 150 -13.03 6.58 24.80
CA TYR A 150 -13.37 7.89 25.35
C TYR A 150 -14.78 8.35 24.94
N ARG A 151 -15.46 9.04 25.84
CA ARG A 151 -16.72 9.72 25.53
C ARG A 151 -16.44 11.16 25.10
N VAL A 152 -16.92 11.53 23.92
CA VAL A 152 -16.75 12.89 23.38
C VAL A 152 -18.10 13.62 23.36
N LEU A 153 -18.21 14.72 24.10
CA LEU A 153 -19.40 15.55 24.17
C LEU A 153 -19.62 16.35 22.87
N LYS A 154 -20.81 16.94 22.72
CA LYS A 154 -21.20 17.71 21.50
C LYS A 154 -20.30 18.91 21.24
N ASP A 155 -19.79 19.53 22.30
CA ASP A 155 -18.86 20.67 22.26
C ASP A 155 -17.38 20.28 22.01
N GLY A 156 -17.12 18.98 21.85
CA GLY A 156 -15.77 18.44 21.65
C GLY A 156 -15.02 18.12 22.94
N THR A 157 -15.61 18.33 24.11
CA THR A 157 -15.00 17.94 25.39
C THR A 157 -14.86 16.42 25.48
N ILE A 158 -13.67 15.93 25.85
CA ILE A 158 -13.36 14.51 26.00
C ILE A 158 -13.35 14.16 27.49
N LEU A 159 -14.08 13.12 27.84
CA LEU A 159 -14.20 12.63 29.21
C LEU A 159 -13.33 11.39 29.45
N ASP A 160 -12.76 11.28 30.64
CA ASP A 160 -12.07 10.09 31.14
C ASP A 160 -13.07 8.97 31.51
N GLU A 161 -12.56 7.86 32.03
CA GLU A 161 -13.37 6.70 32.42
C GLU A 161 -14.34 7.03 33.56
N GLU A 162 -14.00 7.98 34.43
CA GLU A 162 -14.86 8.49 35.51
C GLU A 162 -15.85 9.57 35.04
N GLY A 163 -15.84 9.93 33.76
CA GLY A 163 -16.73 10.93 33.18
C GLY A 163 -16.31 12.38 33.45
N ARG A 164 -15.06 12.63 33.87
CA ARG A 164 -14.50 13.96 34.11
C ARG A 164 -13.87 14.51 32.83
N PRO A 165 -14.03 15.80 32.52
CA PRO A 165 -13.32 16.44 31.42
C PRO A 165 -11.80 16.41 31.64
N PHE A 166 -11.04 15.89 30.68
CA PHE A 166 -9.57 15.90 30.74
C PHE A 166 -8.90 16.49 29.49
N SER A 167 -9.57 16.45 28.33
CA SER A 167 -9.03 16.92 27.05
C SER A 167 -10.13 17.44 26.14
N LYS A 168 -9.74 17.92 24.95
CA LYS A 168 -10.64 18.42 23.91
C LYS A 168 -10.27 17.86 22.54
N LEU A 169 -11.30 17.56 21.75
CA LEU A 169 -11.19 17.10 20.38
C LEU A 169 -10.55 18.20 19.52
N GLY A 170 -9.54 17.84 18.75
CA GLY A 170 -8.89 18.74 17.80
C GLY A 170 -7.50 18.25 17.39
N ALA A 171 -7.11 18.58 16.16
CA ALA A 171 -5.79 18.19 15.66
C ALA A 171 -4.68 18.99 16.36
N ARG A 172 -3.52 18.36 16.50
CA ARG A 172 -2.25 18.99 16.90
C ARG A 172 -1.35 19.15 15.68
N LYS A 173 -0.34 20.01 15.78
CA LYS A 173 0.62 20.28 14.70
C LYS A 173 1.90 19.49 14.96
N ALA A 174 2.24 18.54 14.10
CA ALA A 174 3.41 17.69 14.32
C ALA A 174 4.65 18.20 13.58
N VAL A 175 5.80 18.16 14.25
CA VAL A 175 7.13 18.29 13.65
C VAL A 175 7.82 16.94 13.80
N LEU A 176 8.07 16.28 12.67
CA LEU A 176 8.58 14.91 12.61
C LEU A 176 9.98 14.90 12.00
N ILE A 177 10.96 14.34 12.71
CA ILE A 177 12.34 14.23 12.25
C ILE A 177 12.78 12.78 12.30
N ASP A 178 13.47 12.34 11.26
CA ASP A 178 14.20 11.08 11.23
C ASP A 178 15.39 11.20 10.28
N LEU A 179 16.49 10.50 10.58
CA LEU A 179 17.68 10.49 9.74
C LEU A 179 17.51 9.58 8.51
N SER A 180 16.67 8.56 8.60
CA SER A 180 16.47 7.57 7.54
C SER A 180 15.61 8.15 6.41
N PRO A 181 16.12 8.20 5.16
CA PRO A 181 15.32 8.63 4.01
C PRO A 181 14.09 7.75 3.78
N ALA A 182 14.15 6.47 4.16
CA ALA A 182 13.01 5.57 4.09
C ALA A 182 11.95 5.91 5.14
N ALA A 183 12.36 6.23 6.38
CA ALA A 183 11.46 6.67 7.43
C ALA A 183 10.72 7.95 7.03
N THR A 184 11.47 8.98 6.60
CA THR A 184 10.92 10.28 6.22
C THR A 184 10.01 10.18 5.00
N PHE A 185 10.34 9.32 4.02
CA PHE A 185 9.44 9.03 2.91
C PHE A 185 8.12 8.42 3.37
N ILE A 186 8.15 7.42 4.27
CA ILE A 186 6.95 6.79 4.82
C ILE A 186 6.14 7.81 5.64
N ALA A 187 6.80 8.57 6.51
CA ALA A 187 6.18 9.59 7.35
C ALA A 187 5.49 10.67 6.51
N TYR A 188 6.13 11.14 5.44
CA TYR A 188 5.53 12.09 4.49
C TYR A 188 4.24 11.52 3.89
N ASN A 189 4.28 10.31 3.33
CA ASN A 189 3.11 9.72 2.67
C ASN A 189 1.95 9.44 3.65
N TYR A 190 2.23 9.17 4.93
CA TYR A 190 1.18 9.01 5.94
C TYR A 190 0.54 10.33 6.37
N ASN A 191 1.29 11.43 6.34
CA ASN A 191 0.87 12.70 6.94
C ASN A 191 0.50 13.78 5.91
N THR A 192 0.81 13.55 4.64
CA THR A 192 0.47 14.45 3.54
C THR A 192 -0.92 14.13 3.01
N PRO A 193 -1.83 15.11 2.91
CA PRO A 193 -3.14 14.90 2.32
C PRO A 193 -3.00 14.54 0.84
N ALA A 194 -3.76 13.55 0.40
CA ALA A 194 -3.89 13.21 -1.02
C ALA A 194 -5.22 13.74 -1.57
N ASP A 195 -5.21 14.25 -2.80
CA ASP A 195 -6.47 14.53 -3.53
C ASP A 195 -7.07 13.21 -3.99
N VAL A 196 -8.01 12.70 -3.19
CA VAL A 196 -8.70 11.43 -3.43
C VAL A 196 -9.44 11.42 -4.77
N ARG A 197 -9.96 12.58 -5.21
CA ARG A 197 -10.73 12.68 -6.47
C ARG A 197 -9.80 12.65 -7.67
N GLU A 198 -8.68 13.36 -7.59
CA GLU A 198 -7.64 13.30 -8.61
C GLU A 198 -7.05 11.90 -8.72
N PHE A 199 -6.71 11.27 -7.58
CA PHE A 199 -6.23 9.89 -7.56
C PHE A 199 -7.22 8.93 -8.24
N GLU A 200 -8.50 8.99 -7.86
CA GLU A 200 -9.54 8.14 -8.46
C GLU A 200 -9.68 8.40 -9.97
N ARG A 201 -9.62 9.65 -10.40
CA ARG A 201 -9.70 10.02 -11.82
C ARG A 201 -8.54 9.43 -12.61
N GLU A 202 -7.30 9.59 -12.14
CA GLU A 202 -6.12 9.07 -12.83
C GLU A 202 -6.05 7.55 -12.80
N ALA A 203 -6.41 6.91 -11.66
CA ALA A 203 -6.50 5.46 -11.57
C ALA A 203 -7.50 4.90 -12.60
N ASN A 204 -8.70 5.49 -12.70
CA ASN A 204 -9.69 5.09 -13.69
C ASN A 204 -9.25 5.34 -15.14
N ARG A 205 -8.47 6.41 -15.39
CA ARG A 205 -7.88 6.66 -16.72
C ARG A 205 -6.93 5.53 -17.11
N ILE A 206 -5.99 5.18 -16.22
CA ILE A 206 -5.01 4.12 -16.45
C ILE A 206 -5.70 2.77 -16.63
N LEU A 207 -6.68 2.42 -15.79
CA LEU A 207 -7.44 1.17 -15.92
C LEU A 207 -8.17 1.06 -17.26
N LYS A 208 -8.76 2.15 -17.76
CA LYS A 208 -9.41 2.18 -19.08
C LYS A 208 -8.41 2.02 -20.22
N GLU A 209 -7.23 2.58 -20.08
CA GLU A 209 -6.14 2.45 -21.07
C GLU A 209 -5.67 0.99 -21.15
N VAL A 210 -5.40 0.37 -20.00
CA VAL A 210 -5.01 -1.05 -19.92
C VAL A 210 -6.11 -1.98 -20.43
N GLU A 211 -7.38 -1.74 -20.08
CA GLU A 211 -8.51 -2.55 -20.59
C GLU A 211 -8.65 -2.42 -22.11
N LYS A 212 -8.40 -1.23 -22.67
CA LYS A 212 -8.43 -1.00 -24.12
C LYS A 212 -7.29 -1.73 -24.84
N GLU A 213 -6.10 -1.73 -24.27
CA GLU A 213 -4.91 -2.35 -24.89
C GLU A 213 -4.89 -3.87 -24.72
N CYS A 214 -5.21 -4.35 -23.52
CA CYS A 214 -4.98 -5.74 -23.10
C CYS A 214 -6.27 -6.52 -22.84
N GLY A 215 -7.45 -5.88 -22.85
CA GLY A 215 -8.73 -6.54 -22.50
C GLY A 215 -9.07 -7.72 -23.40
N TRP A 216 -8.63 -7.70 -24.66
CA TRP A 216 -8.83 -8.81 -25.60
C TRP A 216 -8.16 -10.12 -25.14
N MET A 217 -7.09 -10.06 -24.34
CA MET A 217 -6.41 -11.24 -23.81
C MET A 217 -7.25 -12.01 -22.78
N TYR A 218 -8.25 -11.34 -22.20
CA TYR A 218 -9.15 -11.89 -21.20
C TYR A 218 -10.53 -12.22 -21.77
N GLN A 219 -10.65 -12.32 -23.09
CA GLN A 219 -11.89 -12.67 -23.77
C GLN A 219 -11.78 -14.01 -24.48
N THR A 220 -12.87 -14.77 -24.48
CA THR A 220 -13.00 -16.03 -25.23
C THR A 220 -14.40 -16.15 -25.82
N HIS A 221 -14.59 -17.06 -26.78
CA HIS A 221 -15.94 -17.41 -27.23
C HIS A 221 -16.71 -18.08 -26.08
N HIS A 222 -17.94 -17.64 -25.85
CA HIS A 222 -18.82 -18.30 -24.89
C HIS A 222 -19.29 -19.64 -25.48
N VAL A 223 -18.95 -20.73 -24.81
CA VAL A 223 -19.21 -22.10 -25.25
C VAL A 223 -20.10 -22.79 -24.22
N VAL A 224 -21.17 -23.43 -24.70
CA VAL A 224 -22.05 -24.31 -23.91
C VAL A 224 -22.12 -25.64 -24.64
N ASP A 225 -21.83 -26.74 -23.94
CA ASP A 225 -21.78 -28.11 -24.50
C ASP A 225 -20.94 -28.23 -25.78
N GLY A 226 -19.78 -27.58 -25.80
CA GLY A 226 -18.85 -27.57 -26.94
C GLY A 226 -19.30 -26.72 -28.13
N LYS A 227 -20.43 -26.00 -28.02
CA LYS A 227 -20.95 -25.13 -29.10
C LYS A 227 -20.80 -23.66 -28.75
N VAL A 228 -20.22 -22.90 -29.69
CA VAL A 228 -20.13 -21.43 -29.60
C VAL A 228 -21.53 -20.83 -29.62
N GLN A 229 -21.84 -20.06 -28.59
CA GLN A 229 -23.11 -19.35 -28.47
C GLN A 229 -23.10 -18.12 -29.37
N LYS A 230 -24.26 -17.79 -29.95
CA LYS A 230 -24.41 -16.70 -30.90
C LYS A 230 -25.48 -15.72 -30.45
N ASP A 231 -25.25 -14.44 -30.74
CA ASP A 231 -26.22 -13.38 -30.49
C ASP A 231 -27.41 -13.45 -31.49
N ALA A 232 -28.39 -12.56 -31.33
CA ALA A 232 -29.55 -12.48 -32.21
C ALA A 232 -29.21 -12.15 -33.68
N LYS A 233 -27.97 -11.73 -33.97
CA LYS A 233 -27.47 -11.41 -35.32
C LYS A 233 -26.59 -12.54 -35.88
N GLY A 234 -26.37 -13.61 -35.11
CA GLY A 234 -25.56 -14.76 -35.51
C GLY A 234 -24.06 -14.62 -35.24
N ASN A 235 -23.61 -13.57 -34.54
CA ASN A 235 -22.20 -13.38 -34.18
C ASN A 235 -21.84 -14.19 -32.92
N PRO A 236 -20.61 -14.73 -32.80
CA PRO A 236 -20.14 -15.35 -31.56
C PRO A 236 -20.27 -14.40 -30.37
N ILE A 237 -20.83 -14.90 -29.28
CA ILE A 237 -20.87 -14.19 -28.01
C ILE A 237 -19.49 -14.30 -27.36
N MET A 238 -18.91 -13.18 -26.97
CA MET A 238 -17.67 -13.13 -26.20
C MET A 238 -17.97 -13.19 -24.70
N GLY A 239 -17.27 -14.04 -23.96
CA GLY A 239 -17.23 -14.05 -22.50
C GLY A 239 -15.91 -13.48 -21.97
N ARG A 240 -15.94 -12.91 -20.75
CA ARG A 240 -14.71 -12.57 -20.01
C ARG A 240 -14.24 -13.80 -19.24
N ILE A 241 -12.96 -14.12 -19.36
CA ILE A 241 -12.32 -15.18 -18.60
C ILE A 241 -12.11 -14.68 -17.16
N ASN A 242 -12.75 -15.33 -16.20
CA ASN A 242 -12.47 -15.17 -14.77
C ASN A 242 -11.28 -16.06 -14.37
N TYR A 243 -11.29 -17.32 -14.79
CA TYR A 243 -10.17 -18.23 -14.60
C TYR A 243 -10.17 -19.38 -15.62
N THR A 244 -8.99 -19.99 -15.80
CA THR A 244 -8.80 -21.19 -16.63
C THR A 244 -8.18 -22.30 -15.79
N VAL A 245 -8.79 -23.49 -15.82
CA VAL A 245 -8.21 -24.71 -15.26
C VAL A 245 -7.45 -25.44 -16.36
N TRP A 246 -6.18 -25.73 -16.09
CA TRP A 246 -5.30 -26.46 -17.00
C TRP A 246 -5.03 -27.86 -16.46
N SER A 247 -5.02 -28.84 -17.37
CA SER A 247 -4.63 -30.22 -17.07
C SER A 247 -3.30 -30.56 -17.73
N ASP A 248 -2.41 -31.20 -16.99
CA ASP A 248 -1.26 -31.90 -17.55
C ASP A 248 -1.75 -33.05 -18.47
N VAL A 249 -1.02 -33.27 -19.56
CA VAL A 249 -1.16 -34.46 -20.41
C VAL A 249 -0.05 -35.44 -20.04
N PHE A 250 -0.40 -36.69 -19.78
CA PHE A 250 0.53 -37.76 -19.43
C PHE A 250 0.56 -38.85 -20.49
N VAL A 251 1.62 -39.66 -20.48
CA VAL A 251 1.79 -40.83 -21.34
C VAL A 251 1.65 -42.09 -20.49
N CYS A 252 0.79 -43.02 -20.93
CA CYS A 252 0.64 -44.32 -20.26
C CYS A 252 1.89 -45.20 -20.47
N PRO A 253 2.51 -45.75 -19.42
CA PRO A 253 3.70 -46.60 -19.56
C PRO A 253 3.42 -47.96 -20.21
N SER A 254 2.17 -48.40 -20.26
CA SER A 254 1.80 -49.72 -20.80
C SER A 254 1.48 -49.70 -22.30
N CYS A 255 0.84 -48.64 -22.80
CA CYS A 255 0.39 -48.56 -24.19
C CYS A 255 0.88 -47.30 -24.93
N SER A 256 1.64 -46.44 -24.26
CA SER A 256 2.16 -45.16 -24.77
C SER A 256 1.08 -44.18 -25.25
N GLY A 257 -0.18 -44.42 -24.90
CA GLY A 257 -1.29 -43.52 -25.21
C GLY A 257 -1.25 -42.28 -24.31
N GLU A 258 -1.51 -41.11 -24.89
CA GLU A 258 -1.65 -39.86 -24.13
C GLU A 258 -3.01 -39.82 -23.41
N LEU A 259 -3.03 -39.28 -22.20
CA LEU A 259 -4.24 -39.10 -21.40
C LEU A 259 -4.24 -37.71 -20.74
N ILE A 260 -5.40 -37.05 -20.78
CA ILE A 260 -5.63 -35.77 -20.09
C ILE A 260 -5.96 -36.09 -18.64
N PHE A 261 -5.11 -35.65 -17.71
CA PHE A 261 -5.20 -36.04 -16.31
C PHE A 261 -6.56 -35.71 -15.67
N TRP A 262 -7.10 -34.53 -15.96
CA TRP A 262 -8.40 -34.10 -15.46
C TRP A 262 -9.51 -35.06 -15.88
N GLU A 263 -9.54 -35.49 -17.14
CA GLU A 263 -10.60 -36.36 -17.66
C GLU A 263 -10.60 -37.76 -17.02
N VAL A 264 -9.43 -38.27 -16.64
CA VAL A 264 -9.29 -39.65 -16.12
C VAL A 264 -9.27 -39.72 -14.61
N ALA A 265 -8.83 -38.65 -13.93
CA ALA A 265 -8.55 -38.68 -12.50
C ALA A 265 -9.38 -37.70 -11.68
N ALA A 266 -9.95 -36.62 -12.26
CA ALA A 266 -10.82 -35.71 -11.53
C ALA A 266 -12.27 -36.22 -11.53
N ASP A 267 -12.98 -36.06 -10.41
CA ASP A 267 -14.44 -36.19 -10.35
C ASP A 267 -15.15 -34.84 -10.60
N GLU A 268 -16.50 -34.86 -10.57
CA GLU A 268 -17.34 -33.67 -10.80
C GLU A 268 -17.10 -32.56 -9.74
N ASP A 269 -16.61 -32.92 -8.55
CA ASP A 269 -16.24 -31.99 -7.48
C ASP A 269 -14.77 -31.52 -7.56
N GLY A 270 -14.02 -31.95 -8.59
CA GLY A 270 -12.61 -31.63 -8.79
C GLY A 270 -11.66 -32.40 -7.86
N ARG A 271 -12.11 -33.46 -7.19
CA ARG A 271 -11.24 -34.33 -6.39
C ARG A 271 -10.50 -35.29 -7.29
N VAL A 272 -9.20 -35.40 -7.06
CA VAL A 272 -8.30 -36.24 -7.85
C VAL A 272 -8.18 -37.62 -7.21
N ARG A 273 -8.52 -38.67 -7.96
CA ARG A 273 -8.37 -40.07 -7.55
C ARG A 273 -6.88 -40.45 -7.47
N SER A 274 -6.53 -41.27 -6.49
CA SER A 274 -5.16 -41.81 -6.32
C SER A 274 -4.75 -42.77 -7.43
N ASP A 275 -5.73 -43.49 -7.96
CA ASP A 275 -5.61 -44.52 -8.96
C ASP A 275 -6.78 -44.46 -9.94
N PHE A 276 -6.52 -44.78 -11.21
CA PHE A 276 -7.49 -44.70 -12.29
C PHE A 276 -7.07 -45.61 -13.45
N PRO A 277 -8.02 -46.18 -14.21
CA PRO A 277 -7.70 -47.00 -15.36
C PRO A 277 -7.25 -46.14 -16.55
N CYS A 278 -6.30 -46.64 -17.34
CA CYS A 278 -5.96 -46.05 -18.63
C CYS A 278 -7.16 -46.13 -19.58
N PRO A 279 -7.59 -45.03 -20.23
CA PRO A 279 -8.74 -45.06 -21.14
C PRO A 279 -8.47 -45.87 -22.42
N HIS A 280 -7.19 -46.13 -22.74
CA HIS A 280 -6.78 -46.83 -23.96
C HIS A 280 -6.61 -48.34 -23.78
N CYS A 281 -5.98 -48.78 -22.69
CA CYS A 281 -5.63 -50.20 -22.46
C CYS A 281 -6.19 -50.79 -21.15
N GLY A 282 -6.84 -49.99 -20.31
CA GLY A 282 -7.41 -50.44 -19.04
C GLY A 282 -6.41 -50.72 -17.92
N ALA A 283 -5.10 -50.51 -18.14
CA ALA A 283 -4.09 -50.67 -17.09
C ALA A 283 -4.37 -49.74 -15.90
N GLY A 284 -4.21 -50.24 -14.67
CA GLY A 284 -4.34 -49.42 -13.46
C GLY A 284 -3.14 -48.46 -13.33
N LEU A 285 -3.40 -47.16 -13.28
CA LEU A 285 -2.40 -46.11 -13.23
C LEU A 285 -2.46 -45.35 -11.91
N THR A 286 -1.32 -44.77 -11.52
CA THR A 286 -1.24 -43.77 -10.46
C THR A 286 -0.44 -42.57 -10.98
N LYS A 287 -0.64 -41.38 -10.42
CA LYS A 287 0.08 -40.17 -10.86
C LYS A 287 1.60 -40.32 -10.83
N ARG A 288 2.15 -41.10 -9.90
CA ARG A 288 3.61 -41.31 -9.75
C ARG A 288 4.20 -42.18 -10.86
N ALA A 289 3.40 -43.04 -11.48
CA ALA A 289 3.84 -43.96 -12.53
C ALA A 289 3.75 -43.36 -13.94
N LEU A 290 3.34 -42.09 -14.06
CA LEU A 290 3.11 -41.42 -15.32
C LEU A 290 4.24 -40.45 -15.67
N GLU A 291 4.64 -40.45 -16.93
CA GLU A 291 5.52 -39.44 -17.50
C GLU A 291 4.68 -38.36 -18.20
N ARG A 292 5.10 -37.10 -18.09
CA ARG A 292 4.42 -35.99 -18.78
C ARG A 292 4.69 -36.08 -20.28
N ALA A 293 3.63 -35.93 -21.07
CA ALA A 293 3.80 -35.65 -22.49
C ALA A 293 4.53 -34.32 -22.64
N THR A 294 5.49 -34.25 -23.57
CA THR A 294 6.22 -33.03 -23.88
C THR A 294 5.94 -32.58 -25.30
N GLU A 295 5.98 -31.28 -25.52
CA GLU A 295 5.84 -30.66 -26.84
C GLU A 295 7.01 -29.70 -27.08
N ARG A 296 7.40 -29.59 -28.36
CA ARG A 296 8.44 -28.66 -28.79
C ARG A 296 7.77 -27.46 -29.48
N VAL A 297 7.94 -26.28 -28.90
CA VAL A 297 7.28 -25.04 -29.35
C VAL A 297 8.35 -24.00 -29.65
N TYR A 298 8.15 -23.21 -30.70
CA TYR A 298 9.01 -22.06 -31.01
C TYR A 298 8.62 -20.86 -30.15
N ASP A 299 9.54 -20.40 -29.31
CA ASP A 299 9.36 -19.22 -28.48
C ASP A 299 9.88 -17.99 -29.25
N ARG A 300 8.97 -17.05 -29.53
CA ARG A 300 9.26 -15.87 -30.34
C ARG A 300 10.06 -14.80 -29.60
N ASP A 301 10.02 -14.81 -28.27
CA ASP A 301 10.66 -13.78 -27.45
C ASP A 301 12.16 -14.07 -27.29
N ILE A 302 12.53 -15.35 -27.24
CA ILE A 302 13.93 -15.79 -27.23
C ILE A 302 14.44 -16.26 -28.59
N GLY A 303 13.56 -16.50 -29.56
CA GLY A 303 13.91 -16.88 -30.93
C GLY A 303 14.37 -18.34 -31.11
N GLU A 304 14.06 -19.22 -30.15
CA GLU A 304 14.52 -20.61 -30.10
C GLU A 304 13.38 -21.62 -29.91
N PHE A 305 13.65 -22.90 -30.19
CA PHE A 305 12.71 -23.97 -29.86
C PHE A 305 12.93 -24.48 -28.44
N ILE A 306 11.89 -24.42 -27.62
CA ILE A 306 11.89 -24.96 -26.27
C ILE A 306 11.07 -26.25 -26.20
N THR A 307 11.42 -27.12 -25.25
CA THR A 307 10.60 -28.30 -24.91
C THR A 307 9.89 -28.02 -23.60
N ARG A 308 8.58 -28.22 -23.56
CA ARG A 308 7.77 -28.01 -22.35
C ARG A 308 6.80 -29.17 -22.12
N ALA A 309 6.36 -29.34 -20.88
CA ALA A 309 5.26 -30.25 -20.58
C ALA A 309 3.99 -29.77 -21.28
N ARG A 310 3.28 -30.70 -21.91
CA ARG A 310 2.04 -30.41 -22.61
C ARG A 310 0.90 -30.26 -21.61
N GLN A 311 0.15 -29.17 -21.75
CA GLN A 311 -1.02 -28.87 -20.94
C GLN A 311 -2.18 -28.47 -21.84
N VAL A 312 -3.41 -28.78 -21.42
CA VAL A 312 -4.64 -28.42 -22.13
C VAL A 312 -5.62 -27.74 -21.19
N PRO A 313 -6.36 -26.70 -21.64
CA PRO A 313 -7.41 -26.12 -20.84
C PRO A 313 -8.58 -27.10 -20.76
N VAL A 314 -9.07 -27.35 -19.56
CA VAL A 314 -10.19 -28.28 -19.30
C VAL A 314 -11.44 -27.56 -18.80
N LEU A 315 -11.28 -26.34 -18.30
CA LEU A 315 -12.37 -25.44 -17.96
C LEU A 315 -11.93 -24.00 -18.19
N ILE A 316 -12.80 -23.21 -18.83
CA ILE A 316 -12.67 -21.75 -18.91
C ILE A 316 -13.97 -21.19 -18.34
N ASN A 317 -13.88 -20.49 -17.21
CA ASN A 317 -15.02 -19.85 -16.55
C ASN A 317 -15.03 -18.35 -16.81
#